data_AF-A0A3B0Z624-F1
#
_entry.id   AF-A0A3B0Z624-F1
#
_cell.length_a   1.000
_cell.length_b   1.000
_cell.length_c   1.000
_cell.angle_alpha   90.00
_cell.angle_beta   90.00
_cell.angle_gamma   90.00
#
_symmetry.space_group_name_H-M   'P 1'
#
loop_
_entity.id
_entity.type
_entity.pdbx_description
1 polymer ?
#
loop_
_entity_poly.entity_id
_entity_poly.type
_entity_poly.pdbx_seq_one_letter_code
_entity_poly.pdbx_strand_id
1 'polypeptide(L)' 'MSENYFVCREHKILEGGMSIKGPKRKYTQSTGRTWCWTNEWEEIDRKTFKKLATEWYGIDWSEEIPYWQRD' A
#
# COMPACT_ATOMS: atom_id res chain seq x y z
N MET A 1 -1.73 -17.41 5.83
CA MET A 1 -2.07 -16.50 4.72
C MET A 1 -0.94 -15.50 4.61
N SER A 2 -0.24 -15.45 3.48
CA SER A 2 0.88 -14.52 3.30
C SER A 2 0.35 -13.17 2.83
N GLU A 3 0.86 -12.11 3.44
CA GLU A 3 0.57 -10.72 3.08
C GLU A 3 1.89 -10.04 2.80
N ASN A 4 1.97 -9.34 1.69
CA ASN A 4 3.17 -8.59 1.33
C ASN A 4 2.75 -7.14 1.08
N TYR A 5 3.55 -6.20 1.55
CA TYR A 5 3.35 -4.77 1.33
C TYR A 5 4.63 -4.17 0.80
N PHE A 6 4.48 -3.28 -0.16
CA PHE A 6 5.58 -2.65 -0.86
C PHE A 6 5.32 -1.16 -0.99
N VAL A 7 6.40 -0.40 -0.91
CA VAL A 7 6.40 1.04 -1.16
C VAL A 7 7.45 1.37 -2.21
N CYS A 8 7.10 2.33 -3.05
CA CYS A 8 8.04 3.06 -3.87
C CYS A 8 8.04 4.51 -3.42
N ARG A 9 9.04 4.91 -2.63
CA ARG A 9 9.06 6.26 -2.02
C ARG A 9 9.22 7.37 -3.03
N GLU A 10 10.08 7.15 -4.03
CA GLU A 10 10.39 8.16 -5.06
C GLU A 10 9.15 8.57 -5.83
N HIS A 11 8.30 7.59 -6.15
CA HIS A 11 7.06 7.81 -6.89
C HIS A 11 5.81 7.83 -5.99
N LYS A 12 6.01 7.75 -4.67
CA LYS A 12 4.97 7.62 -3.64
C LYS A 12 3.95 6.51 -3.90
N ILE A 13 4.33 5.41 -4.55
CA ILE A 13 3.41 4.31 -4.84
C ILE A 13 3.37 3.36 -3.64
N LEU A 14 2.18 2.86 -3.31
CA LEU A 14 1.98 1.83 -2.30
C LEU A 14 1.22 0.67 -2.94
N GLU A 15 1.66 -0.57 -2.69
CA GLU A 15 0.97 -1.77 -3.14
C GLU A 15 1.05 -2.85 -2.05
N GLY A 16 -0.08 -3.44 -1.67
CA GLY A 16 -0.02 -4.50 -0.67
C GLY A 16 -1.35 -5.17 -0.35
N GLY A 17 -1.26 -6.31 0.33
CA GLY A 17 -2.40 -7.11 0.77
C GLY A 17 -2.15 -8.62 0.65
N MET A 18 -3.22 -9.41 0.62
CA MET A 18 -3.13 -10.87 0.60
C MET A 18 -2.61 -11.41 -0.74
N SER A 19 -1.54 -12.21 -0.74
CA SER A 19 -0.81 -12.58 -1.97
C SER A 19 -1.63 -13.44 -2.96
N ILE A 20 -2.48 -14.36 -2.47
CA ILE A 20 -3.14 -15.40 -3.30
C ILE A 20 -4.60 -15.07 -3.63
N LYS A 21 -5.45 -14.91 -2.60
CA LYS A 21 -6.86 -14.53 -2.74
C LYS A 21 -7.23 -13.69 -1.53
N GLY A 22 -7.53 -12.42 -1.76
CA GLY A 22 -7.92 -11.51 -0.71
C GLY A 22 -7.83 -10.06 -1.16
N PRO A 23 -8.24 -9.15 -0.28
CA PRO A 23 -8.16 -7.72 -0.54
C PRO A 23 -6.69 -7.29 -0.74
N LYS A 24 -6.47 -6.60 -1.86
CA LYS A 24 -5.23 -5.91 -2.20
C LYS A 24 -5.56 -4.44 -2.44
N ARG A 25 -4.66 -3.54 -2.06
CA ARG A 25 -4.78 -2.10 -2.29
C ARG A 25 -3.55 -1.61 -3.03
N LYS A 26 -3.77 -0.67 -3.93
CA LYS A 26 -2.73 0.06 -4.65
C LYS A 26 -3.08 1.54 -4.61
N TYR A 27 -2.12 2.37 -4.21
CA TYR A 27 -2.25 3.81 -4.17
C TYR A 27 -1.14 4.46 -5.00
N THR A 28 -1.51 5.43 -5.84
CA THR A 28 -0.59 6.15 -6.73
C THR A 28 -0.98 7.62 -6.78
N GLN A 29 -0.02 8.55 -6.73
CA GLN A 29 -0.31 9.97 -6.95
C GLN A 29 -0.56 10.19 -8.45
N SER A 30 -1.84 10.32 -8.83
CA SER A 30 -2.26 10.40 -10.23
C SER A 30 -2.06 11.81 -10.80
N THR A 31 -0.99 12.02 -11.58
CA THR A 31 -0.91 13.08 -12.60
C THR A 31 -0.07 12.71 -13.85
N GLY A 32 0.48 11.48 -13.95
CA GLY A 32 1.30 11.05 -15.09
C GLY A 32 1.58 9.54 -15.10
N ARG A 33 2.47 9.06 -16.00
CA ARG A 33 2.95 7.67 -15.98
C ARG A 33 3.76 7.43 -14.71
N THR A 34 3.12 6.88 -13.69
CA THR A 34 3.76 6.41 -12.47
C THR A 34 4.37 5.03 -12.75
N TRP A 35 5.69 5.00 -12.96
CA TRP A 35 6.49 3.79 -13.03
C TRP A 35 7.32 3.69 -11.75
N CYS A 36 7.57 2.48 -11.26
CA CYS A 36 8.54 2.23 -10.21
C CYS A 36 9.38 1.03 -10.63
N TRP A 37 10.69 1.21 -10.67
CA TRP A 37 11.62 0.15 -11.04
C TRP A 37 11.67 -0.93 -9.96
N THR A 38 11.96 -2.17 -10.37
CA THR A 38 11.97 -3.32 -9.45
C THR A 38 12.90 -3.12 -8.24
N ASN A 39 13.99 -2.37 -8.40
CA ASN A 39 14.96 -2.06 -7.34
C ASN A 39 14.54 -0.90 -6.42
N GLU A 40 13.53 -0.12 -6.80
CA GLU A 40 12.99 0.98 -5.99
C GLU A 40 11.86 0.51 -5.06
N TRP A 41 11.33 -0.70 -5.30
CA TRP A 41 10.36 -1.32 -4.42
C TRP A 41 11.03 -1.79 -3.14
N GLU A 42 10.58 -1.22 -2.03
CA GLU A 42 10.95 -1.65 -0.69
C GLU A 42 9.80 -2.46 -0.10
N GLU A 43 10.10 -3.67 0.39
CA GLU A 43 9.14 -4.42 1.19
C GLU A 43 9.00 -3.77 2.56
N ILE A 44 7.76 -3.56 2.99
CA ILE A 44 7.40 -2.93 4.25
C ILE A 44 6.38 -3.77 5.00
N ASP A 45 6.24 -3.51 6.28
CA ASP A 45 5.17 -4.11 7.08
C ASP A 45 3.82 -3.39 6.87
N ARG A 46 2.75 -4.06 7.30
CA ARG A 46 1.37 -3.57 7.22
C ARG A 46 1.14 -2.25 7.93
N LYS A 47 1.75 -2.04 9.10
CA LYS A 47 1.58 -0.82 9.89
C LYS A 47 2.23 0.36 9.17
N THR A 48 3.42 0.15 8.60
CA THR A 48 4.07 1.15 7.75
C THR A 48 3.23 1.45 6.50
N PHE A 49 2.69 0.43 5.82
CA PHE A 49 1.81 0.64 4.66
C PHE A 49 0.59 1.49 5.00
N LYS A 50 -0.08 1.17 6.11
CA LYS A 50 -1.25 1.92 6.59
C LYS A 50 -0.90 3.36 6.92
N LYS A 51 0.19 3.58 7.65
CA LYS A 51 0.67 4.91 8.00
C LYS A 51 0.94 5.74 6.74
N LEU A 52 1.67 5.19 5.78
CA LEU A 52 2.00 5.89 4.53
C LEU A 52 0.75 6.17 3.69
N ALA A 53 -0.22 5.25 3.64
CA ALA A 53 -1.47 5.49 2.94
C ALA A 53 -2.27 6.63 3.55
N THR A 54 -2.33 6.72 4.88
CA THR A 54 -2.96 7.85 5.58
C THR A 54 -2.17 9.14 5.32
N GLU A 55 -0.84 9.12 5.45
CA GLU A 55 0.01 10.31 5.26
C GLU A 55 0.01 10.84 3.82
N TRP A 56 0.02 9.96 2.81
CA TRP A 56 0.15 10.36 1.40
C TRP A 56 -1.17 10.52 0.66
N TYR A 57 -2.21 9.80 1.10
CA TYR A 57 -3.48 9.70 0.40
C TYR A 57 -4.69 10.02 1.28
N GLY A 58 -4.49 10.31 2.57
CA GLY A 58 -5.59 10.62 3.49
C GLY A 58 -6.52 9.45 3.76
N ILE A 59 -6.06 8.21 3.60
CA ILE A 59 -6.89 7.02 3.84
C ILE A 59 -7.24 6.89 5.32
N ASP A 60 -8.54 6.82 5.59
CA ASP A 60 -9.08 6.41 6.88
C ASP A 60 -9.34 4.89 6.88
N TRP A 61 -8.63 4.18 7.75
CA TRP A 61 -8.71 2.73 7.88
C TRP A 61 -9.90 2.25 8.71
N SER A 62 -10.56 3.14 9.45
CA SER A 62 -11.70 2.79 10.30
C SER A 62 -12.96 2.48 9.48
N GLU A 63 -13.11 3.11 8.32
CA GLU A 63 -14.26 2.92 7.42
C GLU A 63 -14.05 1.79 6.39
N GLU A 64 -12.89 1.14 6.39
CA GLU A 64 -12.59 0.07 5.46
C GLU A 64 -13.17 -1.29 5.91
N ILE A 65 -13.10 -2.30 5.02
CA ILE A 65 -13.53 -3.68 5.35
C ILE A 65 -12.75 -4.25 6.55
N PRO A 66 -13.30 -5.24 7.31
CA PRO A 66 -12.66 -5.78 8.51
C PRO A 66 -11.21 -6.25 8.33
N TYR A 67 -10.86 -6.74 7.14
CA TYR A 67 -9.49 -7.10 6.81
C TYR A 67 -8.52 -5.92 6.92
N TRP A 68 -8.93 -4.70 6.57
CA TRP A 68 -8.11 -3.49 6.60
C TRP A 68 -8.23 -2.73 7.92
N GLN A 69 -9.26 -2.98 8.73
CA GLN A 69 -9.39 -2.37 10.06
C GLN A 69 -8.35 -2.91 11.07
N ARG A 70 -7.95 -4.18 10.97
CA ARG A 70 -6.93 -4.77 11.87
C ARG A 70 -5.56 -4.10 11.74
N ASP A 71 -4.85 -3.95 12.86
CA ASP A 71 -3.46 -3.45 12.89
C ASP A 71 -2.49 -4.49 12.34
#